data_AF-A0A3M1JDP8-F1
#
_entry.id   AF-A0A3M1JDP8-F1
#
_cell.length_a   1.000
_cell.length_b   1.000
_cell.length_c   1.000
_cell.angle_alpha   90.00
_cell.angle_beta   90.00
_cell.angle_gamma   90.00
#
_symmetry.space_group_name_H-M   'P 1'
#
loop_
_entity.id
_entity.type
_entity.pdbx_description
1 polymer ?
#
loop_
_entity_poly.entity_id
_entity_poly.type
_entity_poly.pdbx_seq_one_letter_code
_entity_poly.pdbx_strand_id
1 'polypeptide(L)'
;MFPRFSSRGLIVAALFILMTAACVRFDLAAHPVIVADAPATRTPQPQPTPVVWPTFSPRSTPMVFQVVNPAPAPAPACTFPVVVAGQHISADGDTEISESGAVGRMACQIKRDSCAFNRLVGKVDPSIIFKQEETGPYAVEDLLVHPAMVQPLTRLSKLVQAEWDGAVQLRVTDAYDSLLSHDPPESLPADRYSLHYEGRAADLTTWPVDTSLYPRLCALAVCAGFDWVHNEATHCHASIRAASLCQSCGN
;
A
#
# COMPACT_ATOMS: atom_id res chain seq x y z
N MET A 1 -18.41 64.41 7.63
CA MET A 1 -17.20 64.13 8.43
C MET A 1 -16.44 63.04 7.68
N PHE A 2 -15.41 63.44 6.93
CA PHE A 2 -14.57 62.53 6.12
C PHE A 2 -13.41 62.00 6.99
N PRO A 3 -12.99 60.73 6.85
CA PRO A 3 -11.64 60.34 7.20
C PRO A 3 -10.72 60.41 5.97
N ARG A 4 -9.51 60.90 6.22
CA ARG A 4 -8.43 61.15 5.28
C ARG A 4 -7.79 59.85 4.80
N PHE A 5 -7.55 59.74 3.50
CA PHE A 5 -6.60 58.80 2.91
C PHE A 5 -5.17 59.21 3.30
N SER A 6 -4.37 58.25 3.78
CA SER A 6 -2.93 58.38 3.97
C SER A 6 -2.23 57.46 2.98
N SER A 7 -1.53 58.05 2.02
CA SER A 7 -0.69 57.39 1.05
C SER A 7 0.73 57.22 1.60
N ARG A 8 1.18 55.97 1.73
CA ARG A 8 2.59 55.56 1.80
C ARG A 8 2.67 54.31 0.93
N GLY A 9 3.26 54.34 -0.25
CA GLY A 9 4.66 54.64 -0.51
C GLY A 9 5.36 53.30 -0.76
N LEU A 10 5.15 52.76 -1.96
CA LEU A 10 5.71 51.48 -2.42
C LEU A 10 7.20 51.70 -2.73
N ILE A 11 8.11 51.18 -1.88
CA ILE A 11 9.54 51.12 -2.20
C ILE A 11 9.82 49.69 -2.67
N VAL A 12 10.04 49.56 -3.98
CA VAL A 12 10.57 48.36 -4.62
C VAL A 12 12.09 48.40 -4.44
N ALA A 13 12.64 47.56 -3.56
CA ALA A 13 14.08 47.36 -3.45
C ALA A 13 14.47 46.12 -4.25
N ALA A 14 15.27 46.34 -5.28
CA ALA A 14 15.74 45.35 -6.24
C ALA A 14 16.69 44.33 -5.61
N LEU A 15 16.52 43.09 -6.07
CA LEU A 15 17.29 41.89 -5.81
C LEU A 15 18.71 42.02 -6.40
N PHE A 16 19.75 41.84 -5.59
CA PHE A 16 21.09 41.49 -6.06
C PHE A 16 21.70 40.46 -5.11
N ILE A 17 21.51 39.17 -5.43
CA ILE A 17 22.24 38.07 -4.78
C ILE A 17 23.41 37.73 -5.71
N LEU A 18 24.63 38.05 -5.27
CA LEU A 18 25.86 37.54 -5.88
C LEU A 18 25.93 36.02 -5.66
N MET A 19 25.79 35.23 -6.72
CA MET A 19 26.25 33.84 -6.70
C MET A 19 27.77 33.82 -6.91
N THR A 20 28.49 33.38 -5.89
CA THR A 20 29.90 33.00 -6.01
C THR A 20 29.96 31.56 -6.51
N ALA A 21 30.61 31.38 -7.67
CA ALA A 21 30.90 30.06 -8.23
C ALA A 21 32.01 29.39 -7.42
N ALA A 22 31.64 28.48 -6.52
CA ALA A 22 32.59 27.56 -5.91
C ALA A 22 32.89 26.42 -6.90
N CYS A 23 34.08 26.44 -7.52
CA CYS A 23 34.63 25.30 -8.24
C CYS A 23 34.80 24.12 -7.27
N VAL A 24 33.93 23.12 -7.35
CA VAL A 24 34.17 21.81 -6.75
C VAL A 24 35.14 21.07 -7.66
N ARG A 25 36.36 20.85 -7.17
CA ARG A 25 37.33 19.95 -7.79
C ARG A 25 36.85 18.52 -7.60
N PHE A 26 36.53 17.83 -8.69
CA PHE A 26 36.41 16.38 -8.69
C PHE A 26 37.82 15.79 -8.73
N ASP A 27 38.30 15.30 -7.59
CA ASP A 27 39.45 14.40 -7.55
C ASP A 27 39.02 13.04 -8.13
N LEU A 28 39.43 12.76 -9.38
CA LEU A 28 39.38 11.43 -9.96
C LEU A 28 40.44 10.56 -9.25
N ALA A 29 40.03 9.88 -8.18
CA ALA A 29 40.82 8.78 -7.62
C ALA A 29 40.73 7.58 -8.57
N ALA A 30 41.84 7.30 -9.26
CA ALA A 30 42.02 6.12 -10.10
C ALA A 30 41.74 4.83 -9.30
N HIS A 31 40.85 4.00 -9.81
CA HIS A 31 40.63 2.65 -9.28
C HIS A 31 41.79 1.74 -9.67
N PRO A 32 42.28 0.85 -8.79
CA PRO A 32 43.27 -0.13 -9.15
C PRO A 32 42.69 -1.15 -10.13
N VAL A 33 43.40 -1.34 -11.24
CA VAL A 33 43.17 -2.41 -12.22
C VAL A 33 43.37 -3.75 -11.51
N ILE A 34 42.30 -4.55 -11.44
CA ILE A 34 42.39 -5.95 -11.00
C ILE A 34 43.07 -6.72 -12.13
N VAL A 35 44.28 -7.19 -11.88
CA VAL A 35 45.01 -8.13 -12.73
C VAL A 35 44.32 -9.49 -12.58
N ALA A 36 43.81 -10.04 -13.69
CA ALA A 36 43.26 -11.39 -13.71
C ALA A 36 44.40 -12.41 -13.55
N ASP A 37 44.32 -13.22 -12.51
CA ASP A 37 45.22 -14.37 -12.31
C ASP A 37 45.01 -15.44 -13.38
N ALA A 38 46.12 -16.06 -13.76
CA ALA A 38 46.23 -17.11 -14.77
C ALA A 38 45.40 -18.37 -14.44
N PRO A 39 44.94 -19.14 -15.46
CA PRO A 39 44.15 -20.33 -15.22
C PRO A 39 45.00 -21.46 -14.64
N ALA A 40 44.59 -21.97 -13.47
CA ALA A 40 45.16 -23.17 -12.87
C ALA A 40 44.88 -24.42 -13.74
N THR A 41 45.95 -25.16 -14.02
CA THR A 41 45.94 -26.47 -14.68
C THR A 41 45.22 -27.51 -13.82
N ARG A 42 44.08 -28.02 -14.31
CA ARG A 42 43.38 -29.16 -13.69
C ARG A 42 44.01 -30.48 -14.13
N THR A 43 44.45 -31.27 -13.17
CA THR A 43 44.81 -32.69 -13.34
C THR A 43 43.56 -33.55 -13.60
N PRO A 44 43.65 -34.63 -14.39
CA PRO A 44 42.50 -35.47 -14.72
C PRO A 44 42.11 -36.37 -13.54
N GLN A 45 40.83 -36.36 -13.18
CA GLN A 45 40.26 -37.24 -12.16
C GLN A 45 39.79 -38.56 -12.82
N PRO A 46 40.03 -39.75 -12.21
CA PRO A 46 39.67 -41.02 -12.82
C PRO A 46 38.14 -41.23 -12.86
N GLN A 47 37.64 -41.72 -13.99
CA GLN A 47 36.22 -42.04 -14.20
C GLN A 47 35.81 -43.30 -13.40
N PRO A 48 34.65 -43.29 -12.72
CA PRO A 48 34.09 -44.49 -12.12
C PRO A 48 33.46 -45.40 -13.18
N THR A 49 33.70 -46.70 -13.06
CA THR A 49 33.12 -47.75 -13.91
C THR A 49 31.61 -47.89 -13.70
N PRO A 50 30.83 -48.19 -14.74
CA PRO A 50 29.38 -48.35 -14.61
C PRO A 50 29.02 -49.67 -13.91
N VAL A 51 28.19 -49.56 -12.86
CA VAL A 51 27.54 -50.71 -12.21
C VAL A 51 26.31 -51.10 -13.02
N VAL A 52 26.27 -52.34 -13.51
CA VAL A 52 25.13 -52.91 -14.22
C VAL A 52 24.13 -53.46 -13.20
N TRP A 53 22.93 -52.91 -13.15
CA TRP A 53 21.83 -53.42 -12.33
C TRP A 53 20.95 -54.38 -13.15
N PRO A 54 20.40 -55.45 -12.55
CA PRO A 54 19.49 -56.35 -13.24
C PRO A 54 18.16 -55.65 -13.55
N THR A 55 17.73 -55.72 -14.81
CA THR A 55 16.42 -55.24 -15.26
C THR A 55 15.32 -56.23 -14.83
N PHE A 56 14.51 -55.83 -13.85
CA PHE A 56 13.21 -56.44 -13.62
C PHE A 56 12.17 -55.79 -14.54
N SER A 57 11.44 -56.58 -15.33
CA SER A 57 10.27 -56.12 -16.08
C SER A 57 9.03 -56.09 -15.16
N PRO A 58 8.40 -54.94 -14.91
CA PRO A 58 7.10 -54.91 -14.28
C PRO A 58 6.02 -54.93 -15.38
N ARG A 59 5.33 -56.06 -15.52
CA ARG A 59 4.00 -56.08 -16.16
C ARG A 59 2.99 -55.73 -15.07
N SER A 60 2.75 -54.44 -14.88
CA SER A 60 1.65 -53.94 -14.05
C SER A 60 1.06 -52.70 -14.71
N THR A 61 -0.17 -52.84 -15.20
CA THR A 61 -1.01 -51.74 -15.65
C THR A 61 -1.11 -50.67 -14.55
N PRO A 62 -0.86 -49.38 -14.85
CA PRO A 62 -0.96 -48.33 -13.84
C PRO A 62 -2.44 -48.11 -13.52
N MET A 63 -2.85 -48.40 -12.28
CA MET A 63 -4.08 -47.82 -11.73
C MET A 63 -3.81 -46.35 -11.43
N VAL A 64 -4.41 -45.47 -12.24
CA VAL A 64 -4.41 -44.03 -11.98
C VAL A 64 -5.34 -43.78 -10.80
N PHE A 65 -4.77 -43.65 -9.60
CA PHE A 65 -5.50 -43.05 -8.47
C PHE A 65 -5.59 -41.55 -8.74
N GLN A 66 -6.74 -41.09 -9.24
CA GLN A 66 -7.05 -39.67 -9.22
C GLN A 66 -7.25 -39.25 -7.77
N VAL A 67 -6.25 -38.58 -7.20
CA VAL A 67 -6.43 -37.79 -5.99
C VAL A 67 -7.29 -36.59 -6.38
N VAL A 68 -8.61 -36.72 -6.22
CA VAL A 68 -9.52 -35.59 -6.31
C VAL A 68 -9.32 -34.80 -5.02
N ASN A 69 -8.47 -33.77 -5.07
CA ASN A 69 -8.41 -32.81 -3.98
C ASN A 69 -9.81 -32.19 -3.84
N PRO A 70 -10.46 -32.28 -2.65
CA PRO A 70 -11.73 -31.62 -2.45
C PRO A 70 -11.56 -30.14 -2.75
N ALA A 71 -12.53 -29.57 -3.47
CA ALA A 71 -12.58 -28.13 -3.71
C ALA A 71 -12.46 -27.39 -2.36
N PRO A 72 -11.70 -26.28 -2.28
CA PRO A 72 -11.63 -25.48 -1.07
C PRO A 72 -13.04 -25.14 -0.61
N ALA A 73 -13.33 -25.34 0.68
CA ALA A 73 -14.60 -24.91 1.24
C ALA A 73 -14.80 -23.41 0.93
N PRO A 74 -16.01 -22.99 0.50
CA PRO A 74 -16.27 -21.59 0.22
C PRO A 74 -15.96 -20.76 1.47
N ALA A 75 -15.26 -19.63 1.28
CA ALA A 75 -15.02 -18.69 2.36
C ALA A 75 -16.37 -18.27 2.98
N PRO A 76 -16.45 -18.03 4.30
CA PRO A 76 -17.68 -17.59 4.93
C PRO A 76 -18.19 -16.33 4.23
N ALA A 77 -19.44 -16.37 3.77
CA ALA A 77 -20.07 -15.26 3.10
C ALA A 77 -20.28 -14.08 4.07
N CYS A 78 -20.06 -12.85 3.59
CA CYS A 78 -20.31 -11.65 4.37
C CYS A 78 -21.82 -11.41 4.53
N THR A 79 -22.35 -11.62 5.73
CA THR A 79 -23.77 -11.41 6.05
C THR A 79 -24.10 -9.98 6.49
N PHE A 80 -23.08 -9.13 6.67
CA PHE A 80 -23.29 -7.72 6.98
C PHE A 80 -23.99 -7.05 5.78
N PRO A 81 -25.12 -6.34 5.93
CA PRO A 81 -25.96 -5.98 4.79
C PRO A 81 -25.30 -4.94 3.86
N VAL A 82 -25.28 -3.68 4.27
CA VAL A 82 -24.70 -2.53 3.55
C VAL A 82 -24.28 -1.47 4.56
N VAL A 83 -23.33 -0.61 4.19
CA VAL A 83 -23.03 0.65 4.89
C VAL A 83 -23.46 1.79 3.97
N VAL A 84 -24.55 2.50 4.29
CA VAL A 84 -25.10 3.51 3.37
C VAL A 84 -24.22 4.77 3.32
N ALA A 85 -24.36 5.58 2.27
CA ALA A 85 -23.58 6.81 2.12
C ALA A 85 -23.71 7.73 3.34
N GLY A 86 -22.56 8.21 3.84
CA GLY A 86 -22.44 9.02 5.05
C GLY A 86 -22.31 8.22 6.35
N GLN A 87 -22.59 6.91 6.34
CA GLN A 87 -22.47 6.07 7.53
C GLN A 87 -21.05 5.54 7.70
N HIS A 88 -20.57 5.54 8.94
CA HIS A 88 -19.39 4.80 9.36
C HIS A 88 -19.73 3.71 10.37
N ILE A 89 -18.83 2.74 10.52
CA ILE A 89 -18.95 1.65 11.47
C ILE A 89 -17.57 1.11 11.85
N SER A 90 -17.39 0.80 13.13
CA SER A 90 -16.21 0.09 13.64
C SER A 90 -16.36 -1.43 13.58
N ALA A 91 -15.26 -2.17 13.75
CA ALA A 91 -15.28 -3.63 13.84
C ALA A 91 -16.21 -4.18 14.95
N ASP A 92 -16.45 -3.41 16.01
CA ASP A 92 -17.35 -3.78 17.11
C ASP A 92 -18.82 -3.43 16.82
N GLY A 93 -19.11 -2.86 15.65
CA GLY A 93 -20.45 -2.47 15.22
C GLY A 93 -20.91 -1.09 15.71
N ASP A 94 -20.04 -0.32 16.34
CA ASP A 94 -20.33 1.05 16.78
C ASP A 94 -20.35 2.01 15.57
N THR A 95 -21.46 2.74 15.40
CA THR A 95 -21.72 3.67 14.29
C THR A 95 -21.54 5.14 14.66
N GLU A 96 -21.11 5.43 15.88
CA GLU A 96 -20.89 6.80 16.40
C GLU A 96 -19.41 7.05 16.75
N ILE A 97 -18.62 5.98 16.88
CA ILE A 97 -17.19 6.09 17.17
C ILE A 97 -16.44 6.70 15.99
N SER A 98 -15.67 7.75 16.27
CA SER A 98 -14.78 8.34 15.27
C SER A 98 -13.68 7.35 14.86
N GLU A 99 -13.12 7.56 13.67
CA GLU A 99 -11.96 6.78 13.20
C GLU A 99 -10.86 6.73 14.28
N SER A 100 -10.44 7.90 14.77
CA SER A 100 -9.41 7.99 15.80
C SER A 100 -9.76 7.26 17.12
N GLY A 101 -11.04 7.13 17.46
CA GLY A 101 -11.50 6.35 18.60
C GLY A 101 -11.42 4.85 18.35
N ALA A 102 -11.75 4.41 17.13
CA ALA A 102 -11.74 3.01 16.74
C ALA A 102 -10.32 2.48 16.46
N VAL A 103 -9.50 3.23 15.71
CA VAL A 103 -8.22 2.74 15.20
C VAL A 103 -7.00 3.49 15.76
N GLY A 104 -7.23 4.45 16.64
CA GLY A 104 -6.19 5.29 17.23
C GLY A 104 -5.78 6.44 16.30
N ARG A 105 -5.26 7.52 16.89
CA ARG A 105 -4.80 8.70 16.14
C ARG A 105 -3.56 8.39 15.32
N MET A 106 -3.34 9.17 14.26
CA MET A 106 -2.04 9.26 13.60
C MET A 106 -0.97 9.65 14.63
N ALA A 107 0.16 8.95 14.66
CA ALA A 107 1.29 9.31 15.50
C ALA A 107 2.26 10.25 14.76
N CYS A 108 2.51 10.01 13.47
CA CYS A 108 3.33 10.89 12.65
C CYS A 108 3.00 10.77 11.15
N GLN A 109 3.36 11.78 10.37
CA GLN A 109 3.43 11.65 8.91
C GLN A 109 4.67 10.81 8.54
N ILE A 110 4.48 9.65 7.90
CA ILE A 110 5.59 8.89 7.33
C ILE A 110 6.17 9.68 6.16
N LYS A 111 7.46 10.00 6.21
CA LYS A 111 8.19 10.68 5.11
C LYS A 111 8.89 9.67 4.22
N ARG A 112 8.96 9.92 2.91
CA ARG A 112 9.51 8.99 1.89
C ARG A 112 10.94 8.48 2.13
N ASP A 113 11.73 9.18 2.91
CA ASP A 113 13.13 8.83 3.25
C ASP A 113 13.29 8.30 4.69
N SER A 114 12.18 8.13 5.41
CA SER A 114 12.19 7.70 6.81
C SER A 114 12.33 6.18 6.97
N CYS A 115 12.78 5.74 8.15
CA CYS A 115 12.73 4.34 8.56
C CYS A 115 11.31 3.74 8.42
N ALA A 116 10.28 4.52 8.76
CA ALA A 116 8.89 4.07 8.71
C ALA A 116 8.43 3.80 7.27
N PHE A 117 8.86 4.63 6.31
CA PHE A 117 8.54 4.43 4.90
C PHE A 117 9.12 3.12 4.35
N ASN A 118 10.35 2.79 4.74
CA ASN A 118 10.98 1.52 4.36
C ASN A 118 10.32 0.27 4.95
N ARG A 119 9.35 0.44 5.86
CA ARG A 119 8.53 -0.64 6.43
C ARG A 119 7.13 -0.73 5.83
N LEU A 120 6.73 0.23 4.98
CA LEU A 120 5.54 0.08 4.16
C LEU A 120 5.77 -1.07 3.18
N VAL A 121 4.68 -1.78 2.88
CA VAL A 121 4.69 -2.89 1.92
C VAL A 121 3.76 -2.55 0.78
N GLY A 122 4.00 -3.12 -0.40
CA GLY A 122 3.10 -2.89 -1.52
C GLY A 122 2.89 -4.08 -2.42
N LYS A 123 2.00 -3.92 -3.40
CA LYS A 123 1.50 -4.99 -4.28
C LYS A 123 0.97 -6.18 -3.48
N VAL A 124 0.10 -5.86 -2.51
CA VAL A 124 -0.38 -6.82 -1.50
C VAL A 124 -1.19 -7.98 -2.09
N ASP A 125 -1.87 -7.77 -3.22
CA ASP A 125 -2.61 -8.79 -3.95
C ASP A 125 -2.66 -8.45 -5.45
N PRO A 126 -2.27 -9.37 -6.37
CA PRO A 126 -2.30 -9.11 -7.81
C PRO A 126 -3.71 -8.97 -8.41
N SER A 127 -4.79 -9.35 -7.71
CA SER A 127 -6.16 -9.15 -8.21
C SER A 127 -6.75 -7.78 -7.90
N ILE A 128 -6.03 -6.95 -7.13
CA ILE A 128 -6.44 -5.57 -6.82
C ILE A 128 -5.98 -4.64 -7.94
N ILE A 129 -6.91 -3.79 -8.40
CA ILE A 129 -6.61 -2.69 -9.31
C ILE A 129 -6.16 -1.48 -8.48
N PHE A 130 -5.11 -0.79 -8.91
CA PHE A 130 -4.63 0.43 -8.26
C PHE A 130 -4.74 1.59 -9.25
N LYS A 131 -5.28 2.73 -8.82
CA LYS A 131 -5.53 3.90 -9.68
C LYS A 131 -4.21 4.54 -10.14
N GLN A 132 -3.27 4.75 -9.23
CA GLN A 132 -1.93 5.30 -9.51
C GLN A 132 -2.00 6.56 -10.38
N GLU A 133 -2.83 7.53 -10.01
CA GLU A 133 -2.92 8.81 -10.71
C GLU A 133 -1.74 9.73 -10.43
N GLU A 134 -1.01 9.48 -9.33
CA GLU A 134 0.11 10.30 -8.92
C GLU A 134 1.22 10.24 -9.96
N THR A 135 1.91 11.37 -10.12
CA THR A 135 3.03 11.48 -11.06
C THR A 135 4.34 11.71 -10.32
N GLY A 136 5.46 11.51 -11.01
CA GLY A 136 6.78 11.73 -10.42
C GLY A 136 7.04 10.78 -9.24
N PRO A 137 7.81 11.18 -8.21
CA PRO A 137 8.27 10.23 -7.18
C PRO A 137 7.12 9.55 -6.41
N TYR A 138 5.88 10.02 -6.55
CA TYR A 138 4.69 9.56 -5.82
C TYR A 138 3.89 8.47 -6.55
N ALA A 139 4.27 8.09 -7.78
CA ALA A 139 3.51 7.17 -8.65
C ALA A 139 3.28 5.75 -8.09
N VAL A 140 3.83 5.43 -6.92
CA VAL A 140 3.69 4.12 -6.26
C VAL A 140 2.98 4.22 -4.92
N GLU A 141 2.51 5.40 -4.51
CA GLU A 141 1.99 5.61 -3.14
C GLU A 141 0.70 4.84 -2.88
N ASP A 142 -0.21 4.75 -3.86
CA ASP A 142 -1.36 3.83 -3.86
C ASP A 142 -1.01 2.36 -3.60
N LEU A 143 0.18 1.94 -4.00
CA LEU A 143 0.63 0.57 -3.81
C LEU A 143 1.10 0.33 -2.38
N LEU A 144 1.47 1.38 -1.63
CA LEU A 144 2.13 1.30 -0.34
C LEU A 144 1.12 1.39 0.81
N VAL A 145 1.20 0.42 1.72
CA VAL A 145 0.34 0.34 2.90
C VAL A 145 1.13 -0.14 4.11
N HIS A 146 0.56 0.07 5.29
CA HIS A 146 1.01 -0.55 6.53
C HIS A 146 0.93 -2.09 6.41
N PRO A 147 1.89 -2.88 6.93
CA PRO A 147 1.85 -4.35 6.84
C PRO A 147 0.55 -5.00 7.33
N ALA A 148 -0.10 -4.41 8.33
CA ALA A 148 -1.38 -4.87 8.85
C ALA A 148 -2.55 -4.75 7.86
N MET A 149 -2.45 -3.90 6.83
CA MET A 149 -3.46 -3.74 5.77
C MET A 149 -3.46 -4.92 4.77
N VAL A 150 -2.38 -5.69 4.68
CA VAL A 150 -2.23 -6.79 3.72
C VAL A 150 -3.38 -7.78 3.86
N GLN A 151 -3.64 -8.25 5.08
CA GLN A 151 -4.63 -9.29 5.31
C GLN A 151 -6.07 -8.82 5.03
N PRO A 152 -6.53 -7.65 5.52
CA PRO A 152 -7.83 -7.10 5.15
C PRO A 152 -7.98 -6.83 3.66
N LEU A 153 -7.00 -6.24 2.98
CA LEU A 153 -7.09 -5.98 1.53
C LEU A 153 -7.18 -7.27 0.70
N THR A 154 -6.35 -8.28 1.00
CA THR A 154 -6.41 -9.59 0.33
C THR A 154 -7.74 -10.30 0.59
N ARG A 155 -8.29 -10.23 1.81
CA ARG A 155 -9.62 -10.80 2.10
C ARG A 155 -10.71 -10.04 1.35
N LEU A 156 -10.65 -8.71 1.35
CA LEU A 156 -11.61 -7.88 0.65
C LEU A 156 -11.61 -8.16 -0.85
N SER A 157 -10.44 -8.28 -1.48
CA SER A 157 -10.34 -8.60 -2.92
C SER A 157 -11.05 -9.92 -3.25
N LYS A 158 -10.94 -10.93 -2.40
CA LYS A 158 -11.65 -12.21 -2.55
C LYS A 158 -13.15 -12.10 -2.31
N LEU A 159 -13.55 -11.35 -1.29
CA LEU A 159 -14.97 -11.10 -0.99
C LEU A 159 -15.65 -10.35 -2.13
N VAL A 160 -14.99 -9.33 -2.68
CA VAL A 160 -15.45 -8.57 -3.86
C VAL A 160 -15.63 -9.51 -5.06
N GLN A 161 -14.62 -10.32 -5.38
CA GLN A 161 -14.75 -11.30 -6.47
C GLN A 161 -15.90 -12.29 -6.24
N ALA A 162 -16.07 -12.78 -5.01
CA ALA A 162 -17.14 -13.72 -4.69
C ALA A 162 -18.54 -13.10 -4.72
N GLU A 163 -18.68 -11.85 -4.27
CA GLU A 163 -19.96 -11.13 -4.22
C GLU A 163 -20.59 -10.92 -5.60
N TRP A 164 -19.74 -10.71 -6.61
CA TRP A 164 -20.17 -10.38 -7.97
C TRP A 164 -19.69 -11.39 -9.00
N ASP A 165 -19.55 -12.66 -8.61
CA ASP A 165 -19.21 -13.78 -9.50
C ASP A 165 -18.00 -13.51 -10.42
N GLY A 166 -17.01 -12.78 -9.91
CA GLY A 166 -15.77 -12.39 -10.60
C GLY A 166 -15.92 -11.24 -11.61
N ALA A 167 -17.12 -10.69 -11.79
CA ALA A 167 -17.36 -9.56 -12.71
C ALA A 167 -16.84 -8.21 -12.17
N VAL A 168 -16.61 -8.12 -10.86
CA VAL A 168 -16.12 -6.90 -10.18
C VAL A 168 -14.83 -7.21 -9.44
N GLN A 169 -13.86 -6.30 -9.54
CA GLN A 169 -12.61 -6.34 -8.79
C GLN A 169 -12.56 -5.20 -7.77
N LEU A 170 -11.78 -5.41 -6.70
CA LEU A 170 -11.45 -4.34 -5.77
C LEU A 170 -10.49 -3.36 -6.45
N ARG A 171 -10.73 -2.07 -6.26
CA ARG A 171 -9.84 -1.01 -6.70
C ARG A 171 -9.47 -0.07 -5.57
N VAL A 172 -8.17 0.12 -5.34
CA VAL A 172 -7.64 1.14 -4.42
C VAL A 172 -7.41 2.42 -5.23
N THR A 173 -7.91 3.54 -4.72
CA THR A 173 -7.72 4.87 -5.32
C THR A 173 -6.75 5.76 -4.58
N ASP A 174 -6.66 5.58 -3.27
CA ASP A 174 -5.69 6.25 -2.41
C ASP A 174 -5.30 5.28 -1.29
N ALA A 175 -4.04 5.32 -0.85
CA ALA A 175 -3.53 4.49 0.24
C ALA A 175 -2.55 5.29 1.11
N TYR A 176 -1.25 4.97 1.09
CA TYR A 176 -0.26 5.88 1.64
C TYR A 176 -0.29 7.19 0.83
N ASP A 177 -0.26 8.34 1.50
CA ASP A 177 -0.22 9.65 0.85
C ASP A 177 0.83 10.54 1.53
N SER A 178 1.85 10.96 0.78
CA SER A 178 2.86 11.90 1.30
C SER A 178 2.57 13.37 0.99
N LEU A 179 1.63 13.63 0.09
CA LEU A 179 1.25 14.97 -0.40
C LEU A 179 0.21 15.67 0.45
N LEU A 180 -0.41 14.95 1.39
CA LEU A 180 -1.32 15.50 2.40
C LEU A 180 -2.64 16.01 1.80
N SER A 181 -3.14 15.30 0.79
CA SER A 181 -4.40 15.63 0.12
C SER A 181 -5.63 15.30 0.97
N HIS A 182 -5.45 14.54 2.06
CA HIS A 182 -6.53 14.03 2.91
C HIS A 182 -6.86 14.92 4.12
N ASP A 183 -6.15 16.05 4.27
CA ASP A 183 -6.51 17.10 5.22
C ASP A 183 -6.96 18.36 4.48
N PRO A 184 -7.75 19.23 5.13
CA PRO A 184 -7.96 20.58 4.63
C PRO A 184 -6.63 21.30 4.33
N PRO A 185 -6.51 22.04 3.22
CA PRO A 185 -5.25 22.71 2.83
C PRO A 185 -4.70 23.68 3.89
N GLU A 186 -5.58 24.19 4.75
CA GLU A 186 -5.25 25.15 5.82
C GLU A 186 -4.84 24.46 7.14
N SER A 187 -4.85 23.13 7.21
CA SER A 187 -4.50 22.37 8.41
C SER A 187 -3.04 22.63 8.81
N LEU A 188 -2.83 23.06 10.06
CA LEU A 188 -1.49 23.18 10.62
C LEU A 188 -0.85 21.79 10.76
N PRO A 189 0.49 21.67 10.76
CA PRO A 189 1.15 20.37 10.91
C PRO A 189 0.72 19.57 12.14
N ALA A 190 0.35 20.25 13.23
CA ALA A 190 -0.13 19.62 14.46
C ALA A 190 -1.58 19.12 14.38
N ASP A 191 -2.35 19.63 13.42
CA ASP A 191 -3.76 19.32 13.21
C ASP A 191 -3.96 18.25 12.15
N ARG A 192 -2.88 17.72 11.56
CA ARG A 192 -2.96 16.63 10.58
C ARG A 192 -3.29 15.33 11.30
N TYR A 193 -4.30 14.61 10.80
CA TYR A 193 -4.79 13.42 11.49
C TYR A 193 -5.08 12.23 10.58
N SER A 194 -5.05 12.40 9.25
CA SER A 194 -5.38 11.31 8.33
C SER A 194 -4.44 10.11 8.47
N LEU A 195 -5.03 8.92 8.52
CA LEU A 195 -4.30 7.65 8.61
C LEU A 195 -3.68 7.22 7.27
N HIS A 196 -4.03 7.87 6.16
CA HIS A 196 -3.33 7.73 4.88
C HIS A 196 -1.84 8.08 5.01
N TYR A 197 -1.50 9.02 5.88
CA TYR A 197 -0.11 9.45 6.07
C TYR A 197 0.76 8.44 6.82
N GLU A 198 0.13 7.42 7.42
CA GLU A 198 0.81 6.26 8.02
C GLU A 198 0.60 4.97 7.21
N GLY A 199 -0.08 5.05 6.06
CA GLY A 199 -0.50 3.89 5.27
C GLY A 199 -1.49 2.98 6.02
N ARG A 200 -2.19 3.48 7.04
CA ARG A 200 -3.17 2.72 7.85
C ARG A 200 -4.61 2.87 7.35
N ALA A 201 -4.83 3.63 6.29
CA ALA A 201 -6.10 3.79 5.61
C ALA A 201 -5.96 3.58 4.10
N ALA A 202 -7.08 3.32 3.44
CA ALA A 202 -7.20 3.26 2.00
C ALA A 202 -8.61 3.65 1.55
N ASP A 203 -8.68 4.30 0.39
CA ASP A 203 -9.93 4.62 -0.29
C ASP A 203 -10.19 3.60 -1.39
N LEU A 204 -11.39 3.03 -1.34
CA LEU A 204 -11.74 1.82 -2.07
C LEU A 204 -12.92 2.09 -3.00
N THR A 205 -12.82 1.55 -4.21
CA THR A 205 -13.86 1.56 -5.24
C THR A 205 -13.97 0.18 -5.86
N THR A 206 -14.98 0.00 -6.71
CA THR A 206 -15.09 -1.17 -7.58
C THR A 206 -14.39 -0.93 -8.91
N TRP A 207 -14.03 -2.02 -9.58
CA TRP A 207 -13.66 -2.01 -11.00
C TRP A 207 -14.50 -3.03 -11.77
N PRO A 208 -15.29 -2.63 -12.78
CA PRO A 208 -15.52 -1.25 -13.23
C PRO A 208 -16.11 -0.34 -12.14
N VAL A 209 -15.86 0.97 -12.26
CA VAL A 209 -16.33 1.96 -11.29
C VAL A 209 -17.85 2.07 -11.35
N ASP A 210 -18.52 1.77 -10.25
CA ASP A 210 -19.96 1.89 -10.09
C ASP A 210 -20.30 2.26 -8.63
N THR A 211 -20.72 3.50 -8.41
CA THR A 211 -21.02 4.03 -7.08
C THR A 211 -22.21 3.36 -6.42
N SER A 212 -23.11 2.73 -7.19
CA SER A 212 -24.25 1.98 -6.65
C SER A 212 -23.82 0.74 -5.88
N LEU A 213 -22.61 0.25 -6.11
CA LEU A 213 -22.03 -0.91 -5.42
C LEU A 213 -21.32 -0.55 -4.11
N TYR A 214 -21.03 0.73 -3.87
CA TYR A 214 -20.21 1.15 -2.72
C TYR A 214 -20.82 0.83 -1.35
N PRO A 215 -22.15 0.93 -1.14
CA PRO A 215 -22.73 0.49 0.13
C PRO A 215 -22.44 -0.98 0.43
N ARG A 216 -22.43 -1.82 -0.60
CA ARG A 216 -22.09 -3.24 -0.46
C ARG A 216 -20.58 -3.44 -0.33
N LEU A 217 -19.75 -2.73 -1.11
CA LEU A 217 -18.29 -2.74 -0.97
C LEU A 217 -17.84 -2.43 0.47
N CYS A 218 -18.42 -1.40 1.09
CA CYS A 218 -18.10 -1.06 2.48
C CYS A 218 -18.52 -2.15 3.48
N ALA A 219 -19.67 -2.80 3.27
CA ALA A 219 -20.05 -3.95 4.07
C ALA A 219 -19.04 -5.11 3.95
N LEU A 220 -18.54 -5.37 2.74
CA LEU A 220 -17.48 -6.36 2.54
C LEU A 220 -16.17 -5.95 3.22
N ALA A 221 -15.85 -4.65 3.28
CA ALA A 221 -14.66 -4.16 4.00
C ALA A 221 -14.76 -4.44 5.52
N VAL A 222 -15.93 -4.25 6.13
CA VAL A 222 -16.18 -4.66 7.53
C VAL A 222 -15.92 -6.17 7.69
N CYS A 223 -16.51 -7.00 6.83
CA CYS A 223 -16.29 -8.45 6.84
C CYS A 223 -14.84 -8.87 6.55
N ALA A 224 -14.09 -8.05 5.82
CA ALA A 224 -12.67 -8.28 5.54
C ALA A 224 -11.77 -7.99 6.76
N GLY A 225 -12.32 -7.43 7.83
CA GLY A 225 -11.60 -7.13 9.07
C GLY A 225 -10.86 -5.80 9.04
N PHE A 226 -11.40 -4.80 8.33
CA PHE A 226 -11.07 -3.41 8.61
C PHE A 226 -11.70 -3.01 9.96
N ASP A 227 -10.96 -2.21 10.74
CA ASP A 227 -11.36 -1.86 12.10
C ASP A 227 -12.29 -0.65 12.14
N TRP A 228 -12.27 0.18 11.09
CA TRP A 228 -13.21 1.27 10.86
C TRP A 228 -13.45 1.44 9.35
N VAL A 229 -14.71 1.62 8.97
CA VAL A 229 -15.14 1.76 7.57
C VAL A 229 -16.15 2.89 7.48
N HIS A 230 -15.99 3.78 6.49
CA HIS A 230 -16.90 4.89 6.22
C HIS A 230 -17.23 4.93 4.72
N ASN A 231 -18.52 4.93 4.41
CA ASN A 231 -18.97 5.19 3.05
C ASN A 231 -19.01 6.72 2.82
N GLU A 232 -17.99 7.26 2.17
CA GLU A 232 -17.88 8.69 1.83
C GLU A 232 -18.63 9.07 0.53
N ALA A 233 -19.56 8.22 0.10
CA ALA A 233 -20.37 8.30 -1.12
C ALA A 233 -19.58 8.19 -2.44
N THR A 234 -18.40 8.80 -2.54
CA THR A 234 -17.54 8.77 -3.74
C THR A 234 -16.54 7.62 -3.73
N HIS A 235 -16.31 7.02 -2.57
CA HIS A 235 -15.48 5.86 -2.33
C HIS A 235 -15.85 5.27 -0.94
N CYS A 236 -15.25 4.13 -0.62
CA CYS A 236 -15.30 3.54 0.70
C CYS A 236 -13.97 3.74 1.40
N HIS A 237 -13.95 4.57 2.44
CA HIS A 237 -12.77 4.74 3.29
C HIS A 237 -12.70 3.58 4.28
N ALA A 238 -11.53 2.97 4.43
CA ALA A 238 -11.32 1.88 5.38
C ALA A 238 -9.94 1.93 6.04
N SER A 239 -9.90 1.77 7.36
CA SER A 239 -8.68 1.86 8.14
C SER A 239 -8.54 0.78 9.22
N ILE A 240 -7.31 0.60 9.68
CA ILE A 240 -6.93 -0.45 10.64
C ILE A 240 -6.30 0.09 11.92
N ARG A 241 -6.55 -0.63 13.02
CA ARG A 241 -5.86 -0.45 14.30
C ARG A 241 -4.52 -1.17 14.23
N ALA A 242 -3.42 -0.41 14.23
CA ALA A 242 -2.09 -0.97 14.37
C ALA A 242 -1.14 0.00 15.08
N ALA A 243 -0.05 -0.54 15.63
CA ALA A 243 1.04 0.27 16.15
C ALA A 243 1.67 1.09 15.02
N SER A 244 1.93 2.38 15.26
CA SER A 244 2.50 3.26 14.24
C SER A 244 3.94 2.83 13.90
N LEU A 245 4.24 2.77 12.59
CA LEU A 245 5.60 2.52 12.12
C LEU A 245 6.56 3.62 12.55
N CYS A 246 6.09 4.86 12.73
CA CYS A 246 6.87 5.97 13.26
C CYS A 246 7.44 5.65 14.64
N GLN A 247 6.56 5.21 15.55
CA GLN A 247 6.93 4.83 16.92
C GLN A 247 7.91 3.64 16.91
N SER A 248 7.70 2.67 16.02
CA SER A 248 8.58 1.50 15.86
C SER A 248 9.99 1.84 15.35
N CYS A 249 10.15 3.03 14.77
CA CYS A 249 11.40 3.55 14.21
C CYS A 249 12.07 4.59 15.13
N GLY A 250 11.48 4.88 16.29
CA GLY A 250 12.02 5.86 17.25
C GLY A 250 11.90 7.31 16.80
N ASN A 251 10.94 7.61 15.92
CA ASN A 251 10.59 8.97 15.52
C ASN A 251 9.59 9.62 16.49
#